data_AF-A0A961MKZ0-F1
#
_entry.id   AF-A0A961MKZ0-F1
#
_cell.length_a   1.000
_cell.length_b   1.000
_cell.length_c   1.000
_cell.angle_alpha   90.00
_cell.angle_beta   90.00
_cell.angle_gamma   90.00
#
_symmetry.space_group_name_H-M   'P 1'
#
loop_
_entity.id
_entity.type
_entity.pdbx_description
1 polymer ?
#
loop_
_entity_poly.entity_id
_entity_poly.type
_entity_poly.pdbx_seq_one_letter_code
_entity_poly.pdbx_strand_id
1 'polypeptide(L)'
;MYAQLVQTDGLKKPEEMSPEERAFQERIDRNEKIEPKEWMPEGYRKTLIRQIGQHAHSEIVGQLPEGNWITRAPTLERKAILLAKVQDEAGHGLYLYCAAETLGVSRDELMELLHKGKMKYSSIFNYPTLTWADMGAVGWLVDGAAIMNQVPLQRTSFGPYSRAMIRICKEESFHQRQGYAIMMKMASGTPAQKAMAQDALNRLWYPSLMMFGPSDKDSVHSAQSMAWKIKMNTNDELRQKFVDQTVPQAEYLG
;
A
#
# COMPACT_ATOMS: atom_id res chain seq x y z
N MET A 1 -11.65 18.53 -5.74
CA MET A 1 -10.96 19.36 -4.73
C MET A 1 -10.15 18.41 -3.84
N TYR A 2 -8.83 18.39 -3.98
CA TYR A 2 -7.97 17.44 -3.25
C TYR A 2 -7.90 17.82 -1.77
N ALA A 3 -8.53 17.04 -0.89
CA ALA A 3 -8.30 17.16 0.54
C ALA A 3 -6.85 16.70 0.85
N GLN A 4 -5.92 17.65 0.90
CA GLN A 4 -4.62 17.46 1.54
C GLN A 4 -4.79 17.97 2.98
N LEU A 5 -5.01 17.05 3.91
CA LEU A 5 -5.11 17.37 5.34
C LEU A 5 -3.76 17.81 5.94
N VAL A 6 -2.65 17.69 5.20
CA VAL A 6 -1.30 17.97 5.67
C VAL A 6 -0.58 18.81 4.62
N GLN A 7 -0.25 20.06 4.98
CA GLN A 7 0.73 20.85 4.25
C GLN A 7 2.14 20.39 4.66
N THR A 8 3.08 20.36 3.71
CA THR A 8 4.48 20.07 4.00
C THR A 8 5.16 21.35 4.44
N ASP A 9 5.87 21.30 5.57
CA ASP A 9 6.63 22.45 6.08
C ASP A 9 7.89 22.75 5.24
N GLY A 10 8.22 21.87 4.29
CA GLY A 10 9.44 21.93 3.50
C GLY A 10 10.69 21.52 4.27
N LEU A 11 11.78 21.24 3.55
CA LEU A 11 13.05 20.89 4.18
C LEU A 11 13.63 22.13 4.89
N LYS A 12 13.72 22.07 6.22
CA LYS A 12 14.40 23.08 7.03
C LYS A 12 15.91 22.89 6.97
N LYS A 13 16.67 23.99 7.00
CA LYS A 13 18.12 23.94 7.19
C LYS A 13 18.47 23.71 8.66
N PRO A 14 19.65 23.17 9.01
CA PRO A 14 20.04 22.94 10.40
C PRO A 14 20.00 24.20 11.30
N GLU A 15 20.22 25.38 10.71
CA GLU A 15 20.16 26.66 11.42
C GLU A 15 18.73 27.07 11.79
N GLU A 16 17.74 26.59 11.06
CA GLU A 16 16.30 26.88 11.22
C GLU A 16 15.62 25.88 12.16
N MET A 17 16.32 24.82 12.56
CA MET A 17 15.81 23.76 13.44
C MET A 17 15.98 24.11 14.92
N SER A 18 14.95 23.83 15.71
CA SER A 18 15.08 23.84 17.18
C SER A 18 16.08 22.76 17.66
N PRO A 19 16.60 22.85 18.90
CA PRO A 19 17.43 21.79 19.49
C PRO A 19 16.77 20.41 19.43
N GLU A 20 15.46 20.32 19.68
CA GLU A 20 14.68 19.08 19.62
C GLU A 20 14.56 18.57 18.18
N GLU A 21 14.30 19.46 17.21
CA GLU A 21 14.25 19.10 15.78
C GLU A 21 15.58 18.54 15.28
N ARG A 22 16.72 19.15 15.71
CA ARG A 22 18.06 18.64 15.38
C ARG A 22 18.31 17.28 16.01
N ALA A 23 18.02 17.12 17.30
CA ALA A 23 18.19 15.84 17.99
C ALA A 23 17.34 14.73 17.33
N PHE A 24 16.11 15.05 16.92
CA PHE A 24 15.27 14.14 16.16
C PHE A 24 15.89 13.78 14.80
N GLN A 25 16.33 14.77 14.01
CA GLN A 25 16.93 14.51 12.70
C GLN A 25 18.21 13.68 12.82
N GLU A 26 19.07 13.94 13.80
CA GLU A 26 20.27 13.14 14.04
C GLU A 26 19.94 11.67 14.37
N ARG A 27 18.86 11.40 15.11
CA ARG A 27 18.38 10.03 15.35
C ARG A 27 17.92 9.36 14.06
N ILE A 28 17.13 10.07 13.24
CA ILE A 28 16.71 9.60 11.92
C ILE A 28 17.94 9.27 11.06
N ASP A 29 18.94 10.14 11.03
CA ASP A 29 20.16 9.97 10.23
C ASP A 29 20.96 8.73 10.66
N ARG A 30 21.01 8.44 11.97
CA ARG A 30 21.56 7.19 12.54
C ARG A 30 20.69 5.95 12.34
N ASN A 31 19.55 6.07 11.65
CA ASN A 31 18.56 4.99 11.43
C ASN A 31 17.92 4.44 12.72
N GLU A 32 17.89 5.24 13.77
CA GLU A 32 17.16 4.90 14.99
C GLU A 32 15.65 5.00 14.75
N LYS A 33 14.88 4.09 15.36
CA LYS A 33 13.42 4.13 15.28
C LYS A 33 12.86 5.14 16.26
N ILE A 34 11.85 5.87 15.81
CA ILE A 34 11.04 6.75 16.64
C ILE A 34 9.89 5.94 17.24
N GLU A 35 9.71 6.05 18.56
CA GLU A 35 8.68 5.32 19.32
C GLU A 35 7.59 6.28 19.88
N PRO A 36 6.39 5.78 20.23
CA PRO A 36 5.22 6.62 20.52
C PRO A 36 5.39 7.68 21.63
N LYS A 37 6.17 7.37 22.67
CA LYS A 37 6.39 8.26 23.81
C LYS A 37 7.49 9.30 23.57
N GLU A 38 8.21 9.19 22.47
CA GLU A 38 9.31 10.07 22.16
C GLU A 38 8.81 11.35 21.49
N TRP A 39 9.57 12.42 21.69
CA TRP A 39 9.30 13.67 20.99
C TRP A 39 9.50 13.47 19.48
N MET A 40 8.62 14.08 18.69
CA MET A 40 8.70 14.11 17.22
C MET A 40 8.08 15.41 16.69
N PRO A 41 8.53 15.93 15.54
CA PRO A 41 7.91 17.11 14.93
C PRO A 41 6.42 16.90 14.65
N GLU A 42 5.61 17.94 14.82
CA GLU A 42 4.16 17.85 14.57
C GLU A 42 3.84 17.51 13.10
N GLY A 43 4.62 18.07 12.15
CA GLY A 43 4.52 17.71 10.73
C GLY A 43 4.83 16.24 10.45
N TYR A 44 5.77 15.64 11.20
CA TYR A 44 6.09 14.21 11.11
C TYR A 44 4.92 13.36 11.62
N ARG A 45 4.37 13.70 12.80
CA ARG A 45 3.19 13.03 13.38
C ARG A 45 2.00 13.08 12.42
N LYS A 46 1.63 14.26 11.93
CA LYS A 46 0.51 14.45 10.98
C LYS A 46 0.72 13.69 9.67
N THR A 47 1.94 13.70 9.14
CA THR A 47 2.27 12.96 7.92
C THR A 47 2.10 11.45 8.10
N LEU A 48 2.53 10.91 9.24
CA LEU A 48 2.34 9.50 9.56
C LEU A 48 0.87 9.14 9.83
N ILE A 49 0.12 9.95 10.57
CA ILE A 49 -1.33 9.74 10.75
C ILE A 49 -2.02 9.67 9.39
N ARG A 50 -1.72 10.62 8.49
CA ARG A 50 -2.25 10.61 7.13
C ARG A 50 -1.84 9.34 6.39
N GLN A 51 -0.56 8.99 6.37
CA GLN A 51 -0.08 7.85 5.59
C GLN A 51 -0.59 6.51 6.12
N ILE A 52 -0.42 6.24 7.42
CA ILE A 52 -0.82 4.99 8.06
C ILE A 52 -2.34 4.85 8.07
N GLY A 53 -3.08 5.93 8.35
CA GLY A 53 -4.55 5.92 8.31
C GLY A 53 -5.09 5.61 6.92
N GLN A 54 -4.57 6.27 5.87
CA GLN A 54 -4.96 5.96 4.49
C GLN A 54 -4.50 4.57 4.05
N HIS A 55 -3.42 4.04 4.60
CA HIS A 55 -3.00 2.65 4.39
C HIS A 55 -4.03 1.69 5.01
N ALA A 56 -4.43 1.92 6.26
CA ALA A 56 -5.49 1.15 6.92
C ALA A 56 -6.81 1.21 6.15
N HIS A 57 -7.19 2.39 5.64
CA HIS A 57 -8.37 2.54 4.78
C HIS A 57 -8.26 1.70 3.51
N SER A 58 -7.06 1.59 2.94
CA SER A 58 -6.80 0.80 1.74
C SER A 58 -7.08 -0.67 1.99
N GLU A 59 -6.67 -1.22 3.15
CA GLU A 59 -7.00 -2.60 3.54
C GLU A 59 -8.51 -2.82 3.72
N ILE A 60 -9.24 -1.84 4.24
CA ILE A 60 -10.70 -1.96 4.43
C ILE A 60 -11.45 -1.89 3.10
N VAL A 61 -11.07 -0.95 2.23
CA VAL A 61 -11.75 -0.75 0.95
C VAL A 61 -11.35 -1.82 -0.07
N GLY A 62 -10.13 -2.38 0.04
CA GLY A 62 -9.64 -3.47 -0.82
C GLY A 62 -10.44 -4.76 -0.74
N GLN A 63 -11.05 -5.02 0.42
CA GLN A 63 -11.94 -6.18 0.60
C GLN A 63 -13.20 -6.12 -0.28
N LEU A 64 -13.61 -4.95 -0.77
CA LEU A 64 -14.84 -4.80 -1.56
C LEU A 64 -14.74 -5.41 -2.97
N PRO A 65 -13.76 -5.02 -3.82
CA PRO A 65 -13.61 -5.60 -5.15
C PRO A 65 -13.35 -7.11 -5.12
N GLU A 66 -12.66 -7.62 -4.11
CA GLU A 66 -12.41 -9.05 -3.95
C GLU A 66 -13.59 -9.80 -3.34
N GLY A 67 -14.23 -9.21 -2.32
CA GLY A 67 -15.46 -9.71 -1.71
C GLY A 67 -16.58 -9.93 -2.72
N ASN A 68 -16.63 -9.10 -3.77
CA ASN A 68 -17.53 -9.24 -4.92
C ASN A 68 -17.49 -10.65 -5.54
N TRP A 69 -16.34 -11.34 -5.52
CA TRP A 69 -16.15 -12.65 -6.15
C TRP A 69 -16.16 -13.84 -5.20
N ILE A 70 -16.23 -13.64 -3.87
CA ILE A 70 -16.24 -14.73 -2.88
C ILE A 70 -17.35 -15.76 -3.18
N THR A 71 -18.58 -15.31 -3.47
CA THR A 71 -19.70 -16.23 -3.71
C THR A 71 -19.63 -16.93 -5.08
N ARG A 72 -18.84 -16.38 -6.02
CA ARG A 72 -18.80 -16.76 -7.44
C ARG A 72 -17.46 -17.38 -7.89
N ALA A 73 -16.54 -17.59 -6.96
CA ALA A 73 -15.27 -18.27 -7.24
C ALA A 73 -15.53 -19.65 -7.90
N PRO A 74 -14.79 -20.00 -8.98
CA PRO A 74 -15.12 -21.13 -9.86
C PRO A 74 -14.83 -22.49 -9.24
N THR A 75 -14.06 -22.55 -8.15
CA THR A 75 -13.78 -23.78 -7.41
C THR A 75 -13.79 -23.51 -5.90
N LEU A 76 -14.04 -24.55 -5.10
CA LEU A 76 -14.00 -24.44 -3.63
C LEU A 76 -12.60 -24.09 -3.12
N GLU A 77 -11.56 -24.63 -3.75
CA GLU A 77 -10.17 -24.31 -3.44
C GLU A 77 -9.90 -22.81 -3.60
N ARG A 78 -10.28 -22.23 -4.75
CA ARG A 78 -10.07 -20.80 -5.00
C ARG A 78 -10.96 -19.91 -4.12
N LYS A 79 -12.16 -20.38 -3.78
CA LYS A 79 -13.03 -19.73 -2.80
C LYS A 79 -12.39 -19.67 -1.41
N ALA A 80 -11.81 -20.78 -0.95
CA ALA A 80 -11.15 -20.84 0.36
C ALA A 80 -9.91 -19.94 0.42
N ILE A 81 -9.09 -19.92 -0.64
CA ILE A 81 -7.93 -19.02 -0.74
C ILE A 81 -8.37 -17.55 -0.71
N LEU A 82 -9.40 -17.18 -1.48
CA LEU A 82 -9.90 -15.81 -1.52
C LEU A 82 -10.49 -15.37 -0.16
N LEU A 83 -11.21 -16.25 0.53
CA LEU A 83 -11.69 -15.99 1.89
C LEU A 83 -10.54 -15.74 2.87
N ALA A 84 -9.47 -16.55 2.80
CA ALA A 84 -8.31 -16.37 3.65
C ALA A 84 -7.60 -15.04 3.37
N LYS A 85 -7.43 -14.67 2.09
CA LYS A 85 -6.85 -13.37 1.70
C LYS A 85 -7.65 -12.19 2.27
N VAL A 86 -8.96 -12.15 2.01
CA VAL A 86 -9.84 -11.07 2.46
C VAL A 86 -9.91 -11.00 3.99
N GLN A 87 -9.83 -12.14 4.67
CA GLN A 87 -9.71 -12.18 6.14
C GLN A 87 -8.41 -11.53 6.62
N ASP A 88 -7.28 -11.82 5.98
CA ASP A 88 -5.98 -11.25 6.34
C ASP A 88 -5.95 -9.73 6.08
N GLU A 89 -6.54 -9.24 4.99
CA GLU A 89 -6.69 -7.79 4.74
C GLU A 89 -7.42 -7.08 5.89
N ALA A 90 -8.48 -7.69 6.43
CA ALA A 90 -9.15 -7.14 7.61
C ALA A 90 -8.21 -7.09 8.83
N GLY A 91 -7.38 -8.11 9.02
CA GLY A 91 -6.34 -8.16 10.05
C GLY A 91 -5.26 -7.08 9.86
N HIS A 92 -4.79 -6.88 8.62
CA HIS A 92 -3.81 -5.86 8.26
C HIS A 92 -4.34 -4.45 8.55
N GLY A 93 -5.60 -4.19 8.20
CA GLY A 93 -6.28 -2.94 8.52
C GLY A 93 -6.28 -2.67 10.03
N LEU A 94 -6.54 -3.70 10.85
CA LEU A 94 -6.46 -3.58 12.31
C LEU A 94 -5.03 -3.28 12.80
N TYR A 95 -4.01 -3.95 12.27
CA TYR A 95 -2.61 -3.66 12.63
C TYR A 95 -2.23 -2.21 12.32
N LEU A 96 -2.68 -1.69 11.18
CA LEU A 96 -2.41 -0.32 10.75
C LEU A 96 -3.17 0.71 11.58
N TYR A 97 -4.44 0.47 11.91
CA TYR A 97 -5.17 1.34 12.85
C TYR A 97 -4.47 1.37 14.21
N CYS A 98 -4.11 0.21 14.78
CA CYS A 98 -3.37 0.15 16.03
C CYS A 98 -2.05 0.94 15.96
N ALA A 99 -1.31 0.86 14.85
CA ALA A 99 -0.09 1.65 14.66
C ALA A 99 -0.39 3.16 14.60
N ALA A 100 -1.45 3.58 13.90
CA ALA A 100 -1.87 4.98 13.83
C ALA A 100 -2.31 5.52 15.18
N GLU A 101 -3.03 4.74 15.99
CA GLU A 101 -3.52 5.16 17.30
C GLU A 101 -2.39 5.51 18.28
N THR A 102 -1.20 4.90 18.11
CA THR A 102 -0.02 5.28 18.89
C THR A 102 0.45 6.73 18.65
N LEU A 103 -0.05 7.40 17.62
CA LEU A 103 0.23 8.81 17.32
C LEU A 103 -0.79 9.77 17.95
N GLY A 104 -1.82 9.26 18.64
CA GLY A 104 -2.81 10.07 19.38
C GLY A 104 -4.11 10.36 18.62
N VAL A 105 -4.36 9.71 17.49
CA VAL A 105 -5.67 9.70 16.80
C VAL A 105 -6.45 8.43 17.20
N SER A 106 -7.77 8.43 17.07
CA SER A 106 -8.58 7.20 17.23
C SER A 106 -8.93 6.57 15.88
N ARG A 107 -9.15 5.25 15.85
CA ARG A 107 -9.68 4.56 14.68
C ARG A 107 -11.02 5.14 14.21
N ASP A 108 -11.92 5.49 15.13
CA ASP A 108 -13.25 6.01 14.80
C ASP A 108 -13.15 7.36 14.07
N GLU A 109 -12.26 8.26 14.52
CA GLU A 109 -11.97 9.51 13.80
C GLU A 109 -11.44 9.25 12.39
N LEU A 110 -10.51 8.31 12.24
CA LEU A 110 -9.97 7.95 10.91
C LEU A 110 -11.07 7.39 9.99
N MET A 111 -11.91 6.48 10.49
CA MET A 111 -13.04 5.93 9.73
C MET A 111 -14.06 7.00 9.35
N GLU A 112 -14.35 7.95 10.24
CA GLU A 112 -15.23 9.07 9.94
C GLU A 112 -14.63 9.96 8.85
N LEU A 113 -13.32 10.23 8.89
CA LEU A 113 -12.62 10.99 7.85
C LEU A 113 -12.64 10.28 6.50
N LEU A 114 -12.52 8.94 6.47
CA LEU A 114 -12.71 8.13 5.27
C LEU A 114 -14.13 8.30 4.71
N HIS A 115 -15.16 8.07 5.53
CA HIS A 115 -16.56 8.15 5.09
C HIS A 115 -16.97 9.55 4.62
N LYS A 116 -16.37 10.61 5.20
CA LYS A 116 -16.57 12.00 4.77
C LYS A 116 -15.73 12.38 3.54
N GLY A 117 -14.93 11.47 2.98
CA GLY A 117 -14.04 11.72 1.84
C GLY A 117 -12.88 12.68 2.15
N LYS A 118 -12.55 12.88 3.43
CA LYS A 118 -11.47 13.76 3.89
C LYS A 118 -10.11 13.06 3.94
N MET A 119 -10.11 11.74 4.13
CA MET A 119 -8.94 10.87 3.97
C MET A 119 -9.14 9.90 2.82
N LYS A 120 -8.06 9.59 2.11
CA LYS A 120 -8.09 8.72 0.92
C LYS A 120 -7.87 7.25 1.28
N TYR A 121 -8.07 6.40 0.30
CA TYR A 121 -7.58 5.02 0.22
C TYR A 121 -6.87 4.86 -1.13
N SER A 122 -6.22 3.71 -1.35
CA SER A 122 -5.50 3.44 -2.59
C SER A 122 -6.42 3.55 -3.81
N SER A 123 -5.92 4.25 -4.85
CA SER A 123 -6.70 4.55 -6.05
C SER A 123 -7.22 3.31 -6.78
N ILE A 124 -6.49 2.20 -6.69
CA ILE A 124 -6.77 0.93 -7.36
C ILE A 124 -8.12 0.33 -6.99
N PHE A 125 -8.62 0.58 -5.78
CA PHE A 125 -9.88 0.01 -5.31
C PHE A 125 -11.13 0.73 -5.84
N ASN A 126 -10.94 1.71 -6.74
CA ASN A 126 -12.03 2.32 -7.51
C ASN A 126 -12.32 1.60 -8.83
N TYR A 127 -11.52 0.58 -9.19
CA TYR A 127 -11.69 -0.18 -10.42
C TYR A 127 -12.55 -1.43 -10.18
N PRO A 128 -13.52 -1.74 -11.06
CA PRO A 128 -14.44 -2.84 -10.85
C PRO A 128 -13.82 -4.21 -11.19
N THR A 129 -14.28 -5.25 -10.51
CA THR A 129 -13.89 -6.65 -10.78
C THR A 129 -14.96 -7.34 -11.62
N LEU A 130 -14.77 -7.33 -12.93
CA LEU A 130 -15.81 -7.70 -13.93
C LEU A 130 -15.87 -9.20 -14.23
N THR A 131 -14.75 -9.90 -14.07
CA THR A 131 -14.56 -11.32 -14.39
C THR A 131 -13.74 -12.01 -13.31
N TRP A 132 -13.70 -13.35 -13.32
CA TRP A 132 -12.88 -14.09 -12.36
C TRP A 132 -11.37 -13.81 -12.54
N ALA A 133 -10.93 -13.52 -13.77
CA ALA A 133 -9.53 -13.19 -14.03
C ALA A 133 -9.06 -11.95 -13.26
N ASP A 134 -9.99 -11.04 -12.90
CA ASP A 134 -9.66 -9.88 -12.09
C ASP A 134 -9.14 -10.26 -10.71
N MET A 135 -9.56 -11.39 -10.11
CA MET A 135 -8.99 -11.89 -8.86
C MET A 135 -7.53 -12.35 -9.03
N GLY A 136 -7.21 -12.90 -10.20
CA GLY A 136 -5.83 -13.24 -10.54
C GLY A 136 -4.97 -11.99 -10.76
N ALA A 137 -5.49 -11.02 -11.52
CA ALA A 137 -4.77 -9.78 -11.81
C ALA A 137 -4.63 -8.85 -10.60
N VAL A 138 -5.64 -8.77 -9.72
CA VAL A 138 -5.53 -8.08 -8.42
C VAL A 138 -4.47 -8.77 -7.56
N GLY A 139 -4.64 -10.07 -7.29
CA GLY A 139 -3.67 -10.80 -6.48
C GLY A 139 -2.25 -10.80 -7.06
N TRP A 140 -2.08 -10.73 -8.39
CA TRP A 140 -0.74 -10.69 -8.99
C TRP A 140 -0.15 -9.27 -9.06
N LEU A 141 -0.83 -8.35 -9.76
CA LEU A 141 -0.32 -7.02 -10.11
C LEU A 141 -0.53 -6.03 -8.97
N VAL A 142 -1.72 -6.01 -8.38
CA VAL A 142 -2.10 -5.03 -7.35
C VAL A 142 -1.37 -5.36 -6.05
N ASP A 143 -1.43 -6.61 -5.58
CA ASP A 143 -0.66 -7.02 -4.40
C ASP A 143 0.85 -6.96 -4.68
N GLY A 144 1.30 -7.29 -5.90
CA GLY A 144 2.69 -7.15 -6.31
C GLY A 144 3.19 -5.71 -6.19
N ALA A 145 2.39 -4.74 -6.60
CA ALA A 145 2.69 -3.32 -6.45
C ALA A 145 2.64 -2.88 -4.98
N ALA A 146 1.68 -3.39 -4.19
CA ALA A 146 1.58 -3.14 -2.76
C ALA A 146 2.84 -3.64 -2.01
N ILE A 147 3.26 -4.89 -2.26
CA ILE A 147 4.48 -5.48 -1.69
C ILE A 147 5.72 -4.66 -2.05
N MET A 148 5.84 -4.22 -3.31
CA MET A 148 6.96 -3.37 -3.74
C MET A 148 7.02 -2.05 -2.95
N ASN A 149 5.87 -1.48 -2.60
CA ASN A 149 5.80 -0.30 -1.72
C ASN A 149 6.05 -0.62 -0.24
N GLN A 150 5.56 -1.76 0.25
CA GLN A 150 5.54 -2.11 1.66
C GLN A 150 6.86 -2.69 2.18
N VAL A 151 7.58 -3.46 1.36
CA VAL A 151 8.86 -4.06 1.77
C VAL A 151 9.88 -2.98 2.20
N PRO A 152 10.07 -1.88 1.44
CA PRO A 152 10.91 -0.78 1.92
C PRO A 152 10.40 -0.15 3.22
N LEU A 153 9.09 -0.07 3.43
CA LEU A 153 8.47 0.50 4.64
C LEU A 153 8.70 -0.34 5.90
N GLN A 154 9.15 -1.59 5.79
CA GLN A 154 9.68 -2.32 6.95
C GLN A 154 10.85 -1.57 7.62
N ARG A 155 11.54 -0.68 6.88
CA ARG A 155 12.63 0.15 7.38
C ARG A 155 12.22 1.61 7.67
N THR A 156 10.94 1.96 7.55
CA THR A 156 10.44 3.31 7.90
C THR A 156 10.85 3.72 9.31
N SER A 157 11.09 5.01 9.52
CA SER A 157 11.59 5.57 10.79
C SER A 157 10.68 5.35 11.99
N PHE A 158 9.36 5.23 11.79
CA PHE A 158 8.43 5.05 12.91
C PHE A 158 8.29 3.57 13.29
N GLY A 159 8.69 3.24 14.52
CA GLY A 159 8.76 1.87 15.04
C GLY A 159 7.46 1.06 14.90
N PRO A 160 6.31 1.57 15.37
CA PRO A 160 5.04 0.86 15.25
C PRO A 160 4.67 0.52 13.80
N TYR A 161 4.88 1.46 12.88
CA TYR A 161 4.57 1.24 11.47
C TYR A 161 5.54 0.24 10.82
N SER A 162 6.84 0.37 11.10
CA SER A 162 7.86 -0.59 10.67
C SER A 162 7.52 -2.03 11.11
N ARG A 163 7.12 -2.23 12.37
CA ARG A 163 6.74 -3.55 12.89
C ARG A 163 5.46 -4.10 12.28
N ALA A 164 4.46 -3.25 12.01
CA ALA A 164 3.25 -3.65 11.30
C ALA A 164 3.58 -4.12 9.87
N MET A 165 4.42 -3.38 9.14
CA MET A 165 4.86 -3.76 7.79
C MET A 165 5.61 -5.08 7.74
N ILE A 166 6.40 -5.41 8.77
CA ILE A 166 7.08 -6.72 8.84
C ILE A 166 6.07 -7.88 8.92
N ARG A 167 4.96 -7.72 9.65
CA ARG A 167 3.92 -8.76 9.74
C ARG A 167 3.13 -8.85 8.45
N ILE A 168 2.61 -7.72 7.99
CA ILE A 168 1.80 -7.60 6.77
C ILE A 168 2.55 -8.18 5.56
N CYS A 169 3.83 -7.81 5.35
CA CYS A 169 4.60 -8.32 4.21
C CYS A 169 4.83 -9.85 4.26
N LYS A 170 4.87 -10.47 5.45
CA LYS A 170 5.01 -11.93 5.57
C LYS A 170 3.74 -12.64 5.10
N GLU A 171 2.58 -12.08 5.43
CA GLU A 171 1.27 -12.63 5.10
C GLU A 171 0.92 -12.37 3.62
N GLU A 172 1.07 -11.14 3.12
CA GLU A 172 0.67 -10.78 1.74
C GLU A 172 1.47 -11.46 0.63
N SER A 173 2.76 -11.73 0.85
CA SER A 173 3.59 -12.38 -0.18
C SER A 173 3.08 -13.77 -0.58
N PHE A 174 2.40 -14.46 0.35
CA PHE A 174 1.74 -15.72 0.06
C PHE A 174 0.53 -15.50 -0.86
N HIS A 175 -0.35 -14.55 -0.52
CA HIS A 175 -1.55 -14.25 -1.31
C HIS A 175 -1.22 -13.75 -2.72
N GLN A 176 -0.15 -12.96 -2.85
CA GLN A 176 0.32 -12.50 -4.16
C GLN A 176 0.67 -13.67 -5.07
N ARG A 177 1.35 -14.68 -4.53
CA ARG A 177 1.69 -15.90 -5.28
C ARG A 177 0.44 -16.67 -5.69
N GLN A 178 -0.58 -16.70 -4.85
CA GLN A 178 -1.85 -17.36 -5.16
C GLN A 178 -2.60 -16.66 -6.29
N GLY A 179 -2.56 -15.32 -6.35
CA GLY A 179 -3.07 -14.52 -7.46
C GLY A 179 -2.37 -14.83 -8.78
N TYR A 180 -1.03 -14.86 -8.78
CA TYR A 180 -0.26 -15.27 -9.95
C TYR A 180 -0.59 -16.69 -10.41
N ALA A 181 -0.83 -17.62 -9.49
CA ALA A 181 -1.24 -18.98 -9.83
C ALA A 181 -2.61 -19.05 -10.54
N ILE A 182 -3.53 -18.11 -10.28
CA ILE A 182 -4.78 -17.97 -11.06
C ILE A 182 -4.44 -17.59 -12.50
N MET A 183 -3.59 -16.58 -12.68
CA MET A 183 -3.18 -16.09 -14.00
C MET A 183 -2.49 -17.17 -14.82
N MET A 184 -1.55 -17.92 -14.21
CA MET A 184 -0.92 -19.07 -14.87
C MET A 184 -1.94 -20.11 -15.34
N LYS A 185 -2.90 -20.48 -14.49
CA LYS A 185 -3.92 -21.48 -14.83
C LYS A 185 -4.81 -21.03 -15.98
N MET A 186 -5.14 -19.74 -16.03
CA MET A 186 -5.98 -19.18 -17.10
C MET A 186 -5.20 -19.01 -18.40
N ALA A 187 -3.95 -18.57 -18.33
CA ALA A 187 -3.04 -18.42 -19.48
C ALA A 187 -2.67 -19.75 -20.13
N SER A 188 -2.61 -20.84 -19.34
CA SER A 188 -2.45 -22.22 -19.84
C SER A 188 -3.78 -22.91 -20.19
N GLY A 189 -4.90 -22.19 -20.07
CA GLY A 189 -6.24 -22.74 -20.19
C GLY A 189 -6.81 -22.72 -21.61
N THR A 190 -8.14 -22.75 -21.69
CA THR A 190 -8.87 -22.62 -22.97
C THR A 190 -8.67 -21.23 -23.58
N PRO A 191 -8.92 -21.04 -24.88
CA PRO A 191 -8.84 -19.72 -25.51
C PRO A 191 -9.68 -18.64 -24.80
N ALA A 192 -10.86 -19.01 -24.28
CA ALA A 192 -11.70 -18.10 -23.50
C ALA A 192 -11.07 -17.70 -22.16
N GLN A 193 -10.38 -18.62 -21.48
CA GLN A 193 -9.67 -18.31 -20.23
C GLN A 193 -8.47 -17.39 -20.49
N LYS A 194 -7.70 -17.64 -21.56
CA LYS A 194 -6.59 -16.77 -21.96
C LYS A 194 -7.07 -15.36 -22.30
N ALA A 195 -8.13 -15.24 -23.09
CA ALA A 195 -8.72 -13.95 -23.44
C ALA A 195 -9.22 -13.19 -22.20
N MET A 196 -9.84 -13.88 -21.25
CA MET A 196 -10.28 -13.27 -19.98
C MET A 196 -9.10 -12.79 -19.12
N ALA A 197 -8.00 -13.56 -19.06
CA ALA A 197 -6.78 -13.16 -18.37
C ALA A 197 -6.11 -11.93 -19.02
N GLN A 198 -6.04 -11.91 -20.36
CA GLN A 198 -5.51 -10.76 -21.10
C GLN A 198 -6.36 -9.50 -20.89
N ASP A 199 -7.69 -9.62 -20.88
CA ASP A 199 -8.60 -8.49 -20.61
C ASP A 199 -8.39 -7.92 -19.21
N ALA A 200 -8.26 -8.77 -18.19
CA ALA A 200 -7.96 -8.32 -16.82
C ALA A 200 -6.60 -7.61 -16.72
N LEU A 201 -5.56 -8.16 -17.36
CA LEU A 201 -4.24 -7.52 -17.44
C LEU A 201 -4.33 -6.14 -18.11
N ASN A 202 -5.01 -6.04 -19.26
CA ASN A 202 -5.19 -4.78 -19.99
C ASN A 202 -5.83 -3.69 -19.13
N ARG A 203 -6.86 -4.06 -18.35
CA ARG A 203 -7.60 -3.11 -17.51
C ARG A 203 -6.84 -2.72 -16.25
N LEU A 204 -6.08 -3.63 -15.63
CA LEU A 204 -5.46 -3.41 -14.33
C LEU A 204 -3.97 -3.02 -14.38
N TRP A 205 -3.28 -3.19 -15.51
CA TRP A 205 -1.87 -2.82 -15.64
C TRP A 205 -1.57 -1.37 -15.24
N TYR A 206 -2.18 -0.39 -15.92
CA TYR A 206 -1.93 1.02 -15.62
C TYR A 206 -2.45 1.44 -14.24
N PRO A 207 -3.63 1.00 -13.78
CA PRO A 207 -4.07 1.22 -12.40
C PRO A 207 -3.07 0.72 -11.36
N SER A 208 -2.46 -0.45 -11.53
CA SER A 208 -1.40 -0.95 -10.65
C SER A 208 -0.18 -0.03 -10.63
N LEU A 209 0.22 0.52 -11.78
CA LEU A 209 1.33 1.51 -11.85
C LEU A 209 1.01 2.84 -11.15
N MET A 210 -0.26 3.23 -11.09
CA MET A 210 -0.71 4.45 -10.40
C MET A 210 -0.64 4.31 -8.87
N MET A 211 -0.58 3.09 -8.33
CA MET A 211 -0.46 2.85 -6.88
C MET A 211 0.83 3.43 -6.28
N PHE A 212 1.89 3.54 -7.08
CA PHE A 212 3.15 4.16 -6.67
C PHE A 212 3.04 5.69 -6.48
N GLY A 213 1.91 6.30 -6.83
CA GLY A 213 1.68 7.74 -6.69
C GLY A 213 2.11 8.53 -7.93
N PRO A 214 2.10 9.88 -7.85
CA PRO A 214 2.48 10.75 -8.97
C PRO A 214 3.97 10.64 -9.30
N SER A 215 4.40 11.25 -10.41
CA SER A 215 5.82 11.37 -10.75
C SER A 215 6.61 12.05 -9.62
N ASP A 216 7.91 11.81 -9.54
CA ASP A 216 8.74 12.45 -8.52
C ASP A 216 8.75 13.99 -8.64
N LYS A 217 8.53 14.52 -9.85
CA LYS A 217 8.41 15.96 -10.12
C LYS A 217 7.14 16.57 -9.54
N ASP A 218 6.06 15.79 -9.43
CA ASP A 218 4.75 16.25 -8.97
C ASP A 218 4.44 15.82 -7.51
N SER A 219 5.35 15.09 -6.87
CA SER A 219 5.16 14.54 -5.53
C SER A 219 5.54 15.53 -4.43
N VAL A 220 4.56 16.33 -4.00
CA VAL A 220 4.73 17.39 -2.98
C VAL A 220 5.17 16.90 -1.58
N HIS A 221 5.04 15.60 -1.29
CA HIS A 221 5.40 15.01 0.01
C HIS A 221 6.75 14.28 0.00
N SER A 222 7.30 13.93 -1.17
CA SER A 222 8.44 13.01 -1.27
C SER A 222 9.67 13.51 -0.52
N ALA A 223 10.07 14.77 -0.73
CA ALA A 223 11.30 15.32 -0.17
C ALA A 223 11.33 15.22 1.36
N GLN A 224 10.27 15.68 2.03
CA GLN A 224 10.19 15.65 3.49
C GLN A 224 10.05 14.22 4.03
N SER A 225 9.21 13.39 3.42
CA SER A 225 9.04 12.00 3.85
C SER A 225 10.33 11.19 3.71
N MET A 226 11.18 11.50 2.73
CA MET A 226 12.49 10.87 2.58
C MET A 226 13.50 11.39 3.59
N ALA A 227 13.57 12.70 3.84
CA ALA A 227 14.45 13.28 4.86
C ALA A 227 14.15 12.73 6.26
N TRP A 228 12.89 12.49 6.57
CA TRP A 228 12.46 11.83 7.80
C TRP A 228 12.52 10.30 7.75
N LYS A 229 12.95 9.69 6.64
CA LYS A 229 12.95 8.23 6.40
C LYS A 229 11.59 7.57 6.67
N ILE A 230 10.49 8.29 6.49
CA ILE A 230 9.14 7.73 6.40
C ILE A 230 9.03 6.89 5.12
N LYS A 231 9.57 7.44 4.02
CA LYS A 231 9.62 6.86 2.69
C LYS A 231 11.07 6.57 2.31
N MET A 232 11.35 5.34 1.86
CA MET A 232 12.73 4.88 1.61
C MET A 232 13.20 4.97 0.16
N ASN A 233 12.25 5.00 -0.77
CA ASN A 233 12.48 5.03 -2.21
C ASN A 233 11.49 6.01 -2.84
N THR A 234 11.84 6.61 -3.97
CA THR A 234 10.94 7.54 -4.66
C THR A 234 9.75 6.81 -5.31
N ASN A 235 8.76 7.56 -5.82
CA ASN A 235 7.61 6.92 -6.47
C ASN A 235 8.06 6.26 -7.79
N ASP A 236 8.87 6.98 -8.58
CA ASP A 236 9.32 6.51 -9.88
C ASP A 236 10.32 5.35 -9.75
N GLU A 237 11.19 5.36 -8.74
CA GLU A 237 12.09 4.24 -8.43
C GLU A 237 11.32 2.93 -8.18
N LEU A 238 10.28 2.98 -7.35
CA LEU A 238 9.48 1.79 -7.03
C LEU A 238 8.63 1.34 -8.22
N ARG A 239 8.05 2.30 -8.98
CA ARG A 239 7.31 2.00 -10.20
C ARG A 239 8.21 1.30 -11.23
N GLN A 240 9.44 1.78 -11.43
CA GLN A 240 10.39 1.17 -12.37
C GLN A 240 10.76 -0.25 -11.93
N LYS A 241 11.12 -0.44 -10.64
CA LYS A 241 11.41 -1.77 -10.10
C LYS A 241 10.24 -2.75 -10.28
N PHE A 242 9.01 -2.28 -10.11
CA PHE A 242 7.82 -3.09 -10.36
C PHE A 242 7.69 -3.48 -11.83
N VAL A 243 7.91 -2.57 -12.77
CA VAL A 243 7.90 -2.90 -14.20
C VAL A 243 8.97 -3.93 -14.52
N ASP A 244 10.22 -3.71 -14.08
CA ASP A 244 11.36 -4.59 -14.35
C ASP A 244 11.14 -6.01 -13.82
N GLN A 245 10.46 -6.16 -12.68
CA GLN A 245 10.17 -7.47 -12.07
C GLN A 245 8.91 -8.13 -12.63
N THR A 246 7.91 -7.35 -13.05
CA THR A 246 6.60 -7.87 -13.45
C THR A 246 6.53 -8.20 -14.93
N VAL A 247 7.23 -7.47 -15.81
CA VAL A 247 7.23 -7.77 -17.25
C VAL A 247 7.72 -9.19 -17.57
N PRO A 248 8.82 -9.70 -16.99
CA PRO A 248 9.23 -11.09 -17.21
C PRO A 248 8.20 -12.12 -16.73
N GLN A 249 7.40 -11.79 -15.70
CA GLN A 249 6.30 -12.63 -15.25
C GLN A 249 5.17 -12.64 -16.28
N ALA A 250 4.85 -11.50 -16.89
CA ALA A 250 3.89 -11.43 -17.98
C ALA A 250 4.37 -12.21 -19.21
N GLU A 251 5.62 -12.06 -19.61
CA GLU A 251 6.22 -12.82 -20.72
C GLU A 251 6.16 -14.33 -20.50
N TYR A 252 6.32 -14.79 -19.25
CA TYR A 252 6.19 -16.21 -18.89
C TYR A 252 4.75 -16.74 -19.07
N LEU A 253 3.73 -15.90 -18.87
CA LEU A 253 2.34 -16.30 -19.07
C LEU A 253 1.98 -16.45 -20.57
N GLY A 254 2.77 -15.84 -21.47
CA GLY A 254 2.54 -15.78 -22.91
C GLY A 254 1.48 -14.75 -23.30
#